data_AF-A0A6H0XPD7-F1
#
_entry.id   AF-A0A6H0XPD7-F1
#
_cell.length_a   1.000
_cell.length_b   1.000
_cell.length_c   1.000
_cell.angle_alpha   90.00
_cell.angle_beta   90.00
_cell.angle_gamma   90.00
#
_symmetry.space_group_name_H-M   'P 1'
#
loop_
_entity.id
_entity.type
_entity.pdbx_description
1 polymer ?
#
loop_
_entity_poly.entity_id
_entity_poly.type
_entity_poly.pdbx_seq_one_letter_code
_entity_poly.pdbx_strand_id
1 'polypeptide(L)'
;MNRMYQYYANAKVCYVYLVDVDGLDDFVSSRWHRRGWTLQELIAPKELQFYNKNGRLLGDRTTLRSEILQACGIDVSQGLHEISFPERFRWSLQRETTKGEDASYCMLGLLEVYMVVNYGIGIEAAREKMLRLVEREHGGRTVRQMRAMLRVPDATDQRGMDLLSRLQYHGMGSRRANVSMPLDGTCDWLLRHPDYKRWSTNGGFFWIKGKPGAGKSTLIRFADSQCDEQVALRLTHYFNARGAHIEKTVEGLYRALLCQLLLSGKTLQARVCQYWTTLNTHSLQQWSAPELQRLLVYAVQQLSTRVLCYIDALDECTATELQDMIHFLLDLAKKSAVEFKICFASRYYPSVIIQGSAELRLEDQNDHDQAIADYVDARLLIEHSPAGDALRAEVVAKANKVFFWVVLVVKVLNEDTADGNMFLLRQKLAELPHELDELMTRANLATSIW
;
A
#
# COMPACT_ATOMS: atom_id res chain seq x y z
N MET A 1 -33.99 22.45 22.36
CA MET A 1 -33.89 20.99 22.19
C MET A 1 -32.44 20.68 21.79
N ASN A 2 -31.57 20.37 22.74
CA ASN A 2 -30.20 19.92 22.42
C ASN A 2 -29.69 18.96 23.49
N ARG A 3 -30.45 17.87 23.64
CA ARG A 3 -30.27 16.83 24.66
C ARG A 3 -30.16 15.44 24.01
N MET A 4 -29.74 15.35 22.74
CA MET A 4 -29.63 14.07 22.00
C MET A 4 -28.84 13.02 22.78
N TYR A 5 -27.68 13.40 23.30
CA TYR A 5 -26.89 12.54 24.18
C TYR A 5 -27.69 12.06 25.39
N GLN A 6 -28.46 12.93 26.06
CA GLN A 6 -29.27 12.56 27.21
C GLN A 6 -30.46 11.66 26.82
N TYR A 7 -31.03 11.81 25.63
CA TYR A 7 -32.07 10.89 25.15
C TYR A 7 -31.53 9.47 25.04
N TYR A 8 -30.35 9.32 24.43
CA TYR A 8 -29.67 8.03 24.33
C TYR A 8 -29.21 7.49 25.69
N ALA A 9 -28.62 8.32 26.54
CA ALA A 9 -28.13 7.92 27.87
C ALA A 9 -29.25 7.50 28.84
N ASN A 10 -30.43 8.12 28.72
CA ASN A 10 -31.59 7.79 29.55
C ASN A 10 -32.49 6.71 28.93
N ALA A 11 -32.24 6.30 27.69
CA ALA A 11 -32.97 5.20 27.10
C ALA A 11 -32.67 3.89 27.85
N LYS A 12 -33.70 3.06 28.04
CA LYS A 12 -33.51 1.72 28.60
C LYS A 12 -32.68 0.85 27.66
N VAL A 13 -33.02 0.87 26.37
CA VAL A 13 -32.33 0.16 25.29
C VAL A 13 -32.33 1.05 24.05
N CYS A 14 -31.22 1.08 23.33
CA CYS A 14 -31.14 1.67 21.99
C CYS A 14 -30.97 0.58 20.94
N TYR A 15 -31.76 0.67 19.87
CA TYR A 15 -31.71 -0.25 18.75
C TYR A 15 -31.10 0.44 17.55
N VAL A 16 -30.01 -0.12 17.02
CA VAL A 16 -29.36 0.35 15.80
C VAL A 16 -29.75 -0.60 14.67
N TYR A 17 -30.53 -0.08 13.73
CA TYR A 17 -30.91 -0.82 12.52
C TYR A 17 -30.01 -0.43 11.35
N LEU A 18 -29.23 -1.40 10.88
CA LEU A 18 -28.19 -1.23 9.86
C LEU A 18 -28.70 -1.72 8.50
N VAL A 19 -29.25 -0.79 7.70
CA VAL A 19 -29.84 -1.10 6.38
C VAL A 19 -28.81 -1.60 5.36
N ASP A 20 -27.52 -1.34 5.59
CA ASP A 20 -26.41 -1.70 4.70
C ASP A 20 -25.64 -2.94 5.16
N VAL A 21 -26.17 -3.68 6.14
CA VAL A 21 -25.51 -4.86 6.73
C VAL A 21 -26.41 -6.07 6.56
N ASP A 22 -25.89 -7.15 5.98
CA ASP A 22 -26.56 -8.45 5.94
C ASP A 22 -26.02 -9.39 7.03
N GLY A 23 -24.70 -9.46 7.18
CA GLY A 23 -24.00 -10.26 8.19
C GLY A 23 -22.89 -9.50 8.90
N LEU A 24 -22.16 -10.18 9.79
CA LEU A 24 -21.05 -9.57 10.54
C LEU A 24 -19.90 -9.09 9.62
N ASP A 25 -19.71 -9.74 8.48
CA ASP A 25 -18.67 -9.35 7.50
C ASP A 25 -18.89 -7.92 6.96
N ASP A 26 -20.15 -7.48 6.85
CA ASP A 26 -20.50 -6.14 6.37
C ASP A 26 -20.45 -5.09 7.50
N PHE A 27 -20.57 -5.51 8.76
CA PHE A 27 -20.73 -4.63 9.92
C PHE A 27 -19.61 -3.60 10.01
N VAL A 28 -18.36 -4.05 9.93
CA VAL A 28 -17.16 -3.20 10.04
C VAL A 28 -17.15 -2.10 8.97
N SER A 29 -17.71 -2.38 7.80
CA SER A 29 -17.76 -1.46 6.67
C SER A 29 -19.01 -0.56 6.64
N SER A 30 -19.96 -0.76 7.56
CA SER A 30 -21.22 -0.02 7.58
C SER A 30 -20.98 1.48 7.65
N ARG A 31 -21.75 2.22 6.84
CA ARG A 31 -21.75 3.69 6.83
C ARG A 31 -22.13 4.27 8.19
N TRP A 32 -22.82 3.51 9.04
CA TRP A 32 -23.21 3.95 10.38
C TRP A 32 -21.99 4.38 11.21
N HIS A 33 -20.84 3.68 11.09
CA HIS A 33 -19.62 4.00 11.83
C HIS A 33 -19.00 5.36 11.43
N ARG A 34 -19.30 5.86 10.22
CA ARG A 34 -18.74 7.10 9.68
C ARG A 34 -19.65 8.31 9.87
N ARG A 35 -20.90 8.17 10.28
CA ARG A 35 -21.81 9.33 10.44
C ARG A 35 -21.53 10.09 11.73
N GLY A 36 -21.56 11.42 11.71
CA GLY A 36 -21.27 12.23 12.90
C GLY A 36 -22.14 11.90 14.13
N TRP A 37 -23.46 11.96 13.98
CA TRP A 37 -24.42 11.78 15.08
C TRP A 37 -24.45 10.38 15.70
N THR A 38 -24.06 9.35 14.95
CA THR A 38 -24.05 7.97 15.45
C THR A 38 -22.97 7.75 16.51
N LEU A 39 -22.07 8.71 16.70
CA LEU A 39 -21.10 8.68 17.80
C LEU A 39 -21.80 8.75 19.15
N GLN A 40 -22.83 9.59 19.29
CA GLN A 40 -23.63 9.66 20.51
C GLN A 40 -24.49 8.40 20.68
N GLU A 41 -25.01 7.85 19.58
CA GLU A 41 -25.76 6.58 19.57
C GLU A 41 -24.92 5.39 20.06
N LEU A 42 -23.63 5.37 19.72
CA LEU A 42 -22.70 4.32 20.13
C LEU A 42 -22.34 4.40 21.63
N ILE A 43 -22.07 5.62 22.10
CA ILE A 43 -21.43 5.85 23.39
C ILE A 43 -22.44 6.04 24.52
N ALA A 44 -23.47 6.86 24.30
CA ALA A 44 -24.34 7.32 25.37
C ALA A 44 -25.22 6.22 26.01
N PRO A 45 -25.81 5.27 25.26
CA PRO A 45 -26.71 4.27 25.83
C PRO A 45 -26.03 3.33 26.82
N LYS A 46 -26.80 2.88 27.81
CA LYS A 46 -26.39 1.78 28.71
C LYS A 46 -26.44 0.44 28.00
N GLU A 47 -27.50 0.21 27.23
CA GLU A 47 -27.73 -0.99 26.44
C GLU A 47 -27.96 -0.60 24.97
N LEU A 48 -27.17 -1.21 24.07
CA LEU A 48 -27.17 -0.94 22.64
C LEU A 48 -27.14 -2.25 21.88
N GLN A 49 -28.13 -2.47 21.02
CA GLN A 49 -28.27 -3.70 20.23
C GLN A 49 -28.27 -3.38 18.74
N PHE A 50 -27.54 -4.17 17.96
CA PHE A 50 -27.39 -3.99 16.51
C PHE A 50 -28.22 -5.02 15.75
N TYR A 51 -29.00 -4.53 14.79
CA TYR A 51 -29.85 -5.33 13.92
C TYR A 51 -29.47 -5.11 12.47
N ASN A 52 -29.39 -6.19 11.70
CA ASN A 52 -29.11 -6.12 10.26
C ASN A 52 -30.33 -5.63 9.46
N LYS A 53 -30.18 -5.48 8.13
CA LYS A 53 -31.25 -5.02 7.23
C LYS A 53 -32.50 -5.92 7.25
N ASN A 54 -32.37 -7.18 7.64
CA ASN A 54 -33.46 -8.15 7.75
C ASN A 54 -34.10 -8.17 9.15
N GLY A 55 -33.69 -7.28 10.07
CA GLY A 55 -34.21 -7.23 11.44
C GLY A 55 -33.68 -8.35 12.34
N ARG A 56 -32.59 -9.03 11.95
CA ARG A 56 -31.91 -10.04 12.78
C ARG A 56 -30.91 -9.37 13.71
N LEU A 57 -30.94 -9.76 14.98
CA LEU A 57 -29.95 -9.34 15.98
C LEU A 57 -28.55 -9.85 15.56
N LEU A 58 -27.61 -8.93 15.42
CA LEU A 58 -26.19 -9.21 15.18
C LEU A 58 -25.43 -9.38 16.49
N GLY A 59 -25.77 -8.57 17.49
CA GLY A 59 -25.12 -8.55 18.80
C GLY A 59 -25.35 -7.23 19.53
N ASP A 60 -24.68 -7.06 20.66
CA ASP A 60 -24.65 -5.83 21.44
C ASP A 60 -23.25 -5.19 21.43
N ARG A 61 -23.13 -4.03 22.09
CA ARG A 61 -21.86 -3.29 22.19
C ARG A 61 -20.72 -4.12 22.82
N THR A 62 -21.03 -5.05 23.71
CA THR A 62 -20.04 -5.90 24.38
C THR A 62 -19.63 -7.06 23.48
N THR A 63 -20.59 -7.74 22.84
CA THR A 63 -20.31 -8.88 21.95
C THR A 63 -19.61 -8.45 20.66
N LEU A 64 -19.87 -7.22 20.17
CA LEU A 64 -19.29 -6.68 18.94
C LEU A 64 -18.11 -5.74 19.18
N ARG A 65 -17.45 -5.84 20.33
CA ARG A 65 -16.36 -4.93 20.72
C ARG A 65 -15.22 -4.91 19.71
N SER A 66 -14.81 -6.08 19.22
CA SER A 66 -13.68 -6.21 18.28
C SER A 66 -14.01 -5.53 16.95
N GLU A 67 -15.23 -5.75 16.45
CA GLU A 67 -15.75 -5.22 15.21
C GLU A 67 -15.94 -3.71 15.29
N ILE A 68 -16.45 -3.19 16.42
CA ILE A 68 -16.57 -1.75 16.67
C ILE A 68 -15.17 -1.10 16.71
N LEU A 69 -14.23 -1.70 17.44
CA LEU A 69 -12.85 -1.21 17.52
C LEU A 69 -12.20 -1.20 16.13
N GLN A 70 -12.41 -2.24 15.33
CA GLN A 70 -11.93 -2.31 13.96
C GLN A 70 -12.58 -1.26 13.05
N ALA A 71 -13.88 -1.01 13.21
CA ALA A 71 -14.66 -0.13 12.34
C ALA A 71 -14.36 1.36 12.55
N CYS A 72 -14.23 1.80 13.81
CA CYS A 72 -14.10 3.22 14.14
C CYS A 72 -13.01 3.57 15.17
N GLY A 73 -12.23 2.59 15.62
CA GLY A 73 -11.10 2.83 16.54
C GLY A 73 -11.52 3.17 17.98
N ILE A 74 -12.77 2.88 18.36
CA ILE A 74 -13.30 3.18 19.68
C ILE A 74 -13.34 1.89 20.51
N ASP A 75 -12.59 1.87 21.61
CA ASP A 75 -12.69 0.79 22.59
C ASP A 75 -13.85 1.03 23.56
N VAL A 76 -14.94 0.30 23.36
CA VAL A 76 -16.18 0.43 24.13
C VAL A 76 -16.14 -0.24 25.51
N SER A 77 -15.02 -0.85 25.91
CA SER A 77 -14.88 -1.39 27.28
C SER A 77 -14.57 -0.33 28.33
N GLN A 78 -14.04 0.82 27.93
CA GLN A 78 -13.67 1.89 28.86
C GLN A 78 -14.86 2.80 29.14
N GLY A 79 -14.98 3.23 30.40
CA GLY A 79 -16.01 4.20 30.76
C GLY A 79 -15.71 5.55 30.12
N LEU A 80 -16.73 6.25 29.59
CA LEU A 80 -16.50 7.56 28.94
C LEU A 80 -15.74 8.55 29.84
N HIS A 81 -15.98 8.51 31.15
CA HIS A 81 -15.33 9.34 32.16
C HIS A 81 -13.82 9.10 32.31
N GLU A 82 -13.33 7.90 31.94
CA GLU A 82 -11.90 7.55 31.94
C GLU A 82 -11.19 8.13 30.70
N ILE A 83 -11.96 8.51 29.68
CA ILE A 83 -11.44 8.95 28.39
C ILE A 83 -11.38 10.47 28.38
N SER A 84 -10.20 11.00 28.08
CA SER A 84 -9.96 12.45 28.02
C SER A 84 -10.82 13.14 26.95
N PHE A 85 -11.25 14.38 27.19
CA PHE A 85 -12.01 15.15 26.20
C PHE A 85 -11.33 15.26 24.83
N PRO A 86 -10.00 15.46 24.71
CA PRO A 86 -9.33 15.44 23.41
C PRO A 86 -9.46 14.11 22.68
N GLU A 87 -9.42 12.98 23.40
CA GLU A 87 -9.63 11.66 22.78
C GLU A 87 -11.08 11.47 22.34
N ARG A 88 -12.06 11.91 23.16
CA ARG A 88 -13.47 11.94 22.75
C ARG A 88 -13.68 12.78 21.49
N PHE A 89 -13.06 13.97 21.45
CA PHE A 89 -13.10 14.87 20.30
C PHE A 89 -12.54 14.23 19.04
N ARG A 90 -11.45 13.49 19.20
CA ARG A 90 -10.74 12.84 18.14
C ARG A 90 -11.58 11.76 17.43
N TRP A 91 -12.53 11.12 18.11
CA TRP A 91 -13.50 10.18 17.48
C TRP A 91 -14.39 10.82 16.41
N SER A 92 -14.53 12.15 16.40
CA SER A 92 -15.28 12.87 15.37
C SER A 92 -14.49 13.16 14.10
N LEU A 93 -13.16 13.12 14.15
CA LEU A 93 -12.30 13.58 13.04
C LEU A 93 -12.41 12.71 11.79
N GLN A 94 -12.83 11.45 11.95
CA GLN A 94 -13.04 10.52 10.84
C GLN A 94 -14.51 10.42 10.40
N ARG A 95 -15.39 11.29 10.93
CA ARG A 95 -16.83 11.21 10.69
C ARG A 95 -17.30 12.26 9.69
N GLU A 96 -18.26 11.85 8.88
CA GLU A 96 -18.92 12.62 7.85
C GLU A 96 -20.25 13.17 8.37
N THR A 97 -20.56 14.40 7.97
CA THR A 97 -21.79 15.09 8.36
C THR A 97 -22.45 15.74 7.14
N THR A 98 -23.77 15.66 7.08
CA THR A 98 -24.55 16.26 5.97
C THR A 98 -24.59 17.79 6.08
N LYS A 99 -24.74 18.30 7.31
CA LYS A 99 -24.57 19.72 7.63
C LYS A 99 -23.20 19.89 8.26
N GLY A 100 -22.35 20.76 7.71
CA GLY A 100 -20.98 20.93 8.21
C GLY A 100 -20.93 21.30 9.69
N GLU A 101 -21.91 22.05 10.20
CA GLU A 101 -22.01 22.42 11.62
C GLU A 101 -22.23 21.22 12.55
N ASP A 102 -22.81 20.12 12.04
CA ASP A 102 -23.02 18.90 12.83
C ASP A 102 -21.70 18.26 13.26
N ALA A 103 -20.58 18.55 12.57
CA ALA A 103 -19.25 18.13 13.01
C ALA A 103 -18.88 18.69 14.40
N SER A 104 -19.57 19.76 14.83
CA SER A 104 -19.47 20.31 16.19
C SER A 104 -20.66 19.86 17.06
N TYR A 105 -21.88 19.87 16.53
CA TYR A 105 -23.07 19.56 17.33
C TYR A 105 -23.15 18.10 17.79
N CYS A 106 -22.60 17.17 17.00
CA CYS A 106 -22.50 15.78 17.40
C CYS A 106 -21.53 15.55 18.59
N MET A 107 -20.72 16.55 18.95
CA MET A 107 -19.76 16.45 20.06
C MET A 107 -20.24 17.00 21.39
N LEU A 108 -21.33 17.78 21.42
CA LEU A 108 -21.73 18.54 22.61
C LEU A 108 -21.89 17.67 23.86
N GLY A 109 -22.63 16.56 23.76
CA GLY A 109 -22.85 15.68 24.91
C GLY A 109 -21.60 14.89 25.34
N LEU A 110 -20.71 14.57 24.40
CA LEU A 110 -19.46 13.84 24.67
C LEU A 110 -18.39 14.74 25.29
N LEU A 111 -18.43 16.03 24.94
CA LEU A 111 -17.58 17.06 25.52
C LEU A 111 -18.23 17.75 26.71
N GLU A 112 -19.38 17.27 27.18
CA GLU A 112 -20.09 17.77 28.36
C GLU A 112 -20.45 19.27 28.32
N VAL A 113 -20.51 19.87 27.12
CA VAL A 113 -20.85 21.29 26.90
C VAL A 113 -22.23 21.45 26.30
N TYR A 114 -22.86 22.61 26.56
CA TYR A 114 -24.17 22.93 26.00
C TYR A 114 -24.16 24.21 25.16
N MET A 115 -24.76 24.14 23.98
CA MET A 115 -25.07 25.32 23.16
C MET A 115 -26.35 25.14 22.35
N VAL A 116 -26.92 26.25 21.87
CA VAL A 116 -28.02 26.22 20.90
C VAL A 116 -27.47 25.88 19.51
N VAL A 117 -28.03 24.83 18.88
CA VAL A 117 -27.80 24.49 17.47
C VAL A 117 -28.26 25.67 16.60
N ASN A 118 -27.38 26.15 15.73
CA ASN A 118 -27.70 27.25 14.84
C ASN A 118 -27.15 26.95 13.43
N TYR A 119 -27.99 26.34 12.59
CA TYR A 119 -27.62 26.04 11.20
C TYR A 119 -27.52 27.31 10.36
N GLY A 120 -26.52 27.39 9.49
CA GLY A 120 -26.26 28.55 8.63
C GLY A 120 -25.14 29.47 9.14
N ILE A 121 -24.60 29.22 10.34
CA ILE A 121 -23.40 29.94 10.84
C ILE A 121 -22.10 29.43 10.20
N GLY A 122 -22.14 28.27 9.54
CA GLY A 122 -20.97 27.64 8.97
C GLY A 122 -20.15 26.85 9.98
N ILE A 123 -19.40 25.88 9.47
CA ILE A 123 -18.65 24.90 10.27
C ILE A 123 -17.64 25.54 11.21
N GLU A 124 -16.89 26.55 10.76
CA GLU A 124 -15.87 27.19 11.59
C GLU A 124 -16.45 27.99 12.75
N ALA A 125 -17.55 28.71 12.52
CA ALA A 125 -18.21 29.46 13.59
C ALA A 125 -18.85 28.52 14.62
N ALA A 126 -19.49 27.44 14.17
CA ALA A 126 -20.04 26.40 15.04
C ALA A 126 -18.94 25.76 15.90
N ARG A 127 -17.80 25.42 15.28
CA ARG A 127 -16.64 24.80 15.92
C ARG A 127 -15.99 25.73 16.93
N GLU A 128 -15.71 26.97 16.55
CA GLU A 128 -15.11 27.96 17.43
C GLU A 128 -16.01 28.24 18.66
N LYS A 129 -17.34 28.31 18.46
CA LYS A 129 -18.28 28.48 19.55
C LYS A 129 -18.27 27.29 20.51
N MET A 130 -18.23 26.06 19.99
CA MET A 130 -18.09 24.85 20.80
C MET A 130 -16.76 24.84 21.57
N LEU A 131 -15.63 25.11 20.89
CA LEU A 131 -14.31 25.12 21.52
C LEU A 131 -14.20 26.17 22.63
N ARG A 132 -14.81 27.36 22.48
CA ARG A 132 -14.85 28.36 23.55
C ARG A 132 -15.61 27.89 24.78
N LEU A 133 -16.68 27.11 24.58
CA LEU A 133 -17.43 26.52 25.70
C LEU A 133 -16.58 25.46 26.41
N VAL A 134 -15.91 24.58 25.66
CA VAL A 134 -14.99 23.60 26.21
C VAL A 134 -13.85 24.28 26.97
N GLU A 135 -13.33 25.41 26.48
CA GLU A 135 -12.26 26.17 27.14
C GLU A 135 -12.73 26.74 28.47
N ARG A 136 -13.96 27.26 28.49
CA ARG A 136 -14.60 27.81 29.68
C ARG A 136 -14.89 26.73 30.73
N GLU A 137 -15.35 25.56 30.33
CA GLU A 137 -15.82 24.50 31.24
C GLU A 137 -14.72 23.51 31.63
N HIS A 138 -13.74 23.26 30.74
CA HIS A 138 -12.72 22.21 30.91
C HIS A 138 -11.28 22.72 30.75
N GLY A 139 -11.09 24.03 30.60
CA GLY A 139 -9.80 24.71 30.63
C GLY A 139 -9.05 24.78 29.28
N GLY A 140 -8.16 25.75 29.18
CA GLY A 140 -7.42 26.04 27.94
C GLY A 140 -6.45 24.95 27.49
N ARG A 141 -5.93 24.09 28.37
CA ARG A 141 -5.05 22.98 27.98
C ARG A 141 -5.78 21.99 27.07
N THR A 142 -7.00 21.61 27.46
CA THR A 142 -7.90 20.72 26.72
C THR A 142 -8.17 21.26 25.32
N VAL A 143 -8.53 22.53 25.23
CA VAL A 143 -8.85 23.18 23.95
C VAL A 143 -7.62 23.41 23.09
N ARG A 144 -6.44 23.67 23.67
CA ARG A 144 -5.19 23.71 22.90
C ARG A 144 -4.91 22.38 22.19
N GLN A 145 -5.14 21.25 22.87
CA GLN A 145 -4.98 19.92 22.26
C GLN A 145 -5.98 19.69 21.13
N MET A 146 -7.26 20.02 21.34
CA MET A 146 -8.28 19.92 20.29
C MET A 146 -8.01 20.85 19.09
N ARG A 147 -7.62 22.10 19.34
CA ARG A 147 -7.22 23.06 18.29
C ARG A 147 -6.00 22.54 17.52
N ALA A 148 -5.02 21.93 18.20
CA ALA A 148 -3.88 21.32 17.54
C ALA A 148 -4.27 20.16 16.62
N MET A 149 -5.29 19.39 16.97
CA MET A 149 -5.88 18.33 16.13
C MET A 149 -6.67 18.86 14.93
N LEU A 150 -7.04 20.15 14.91
CA LEU A 150 -7.79 20.80 13.84
C LEU A 150 -6.93 21.62 12.89
N ARG A 151 -5.72 21.98 13.31
CA ARG A 151 -4.77 22.71 12.46
C ARG A 151 -4.43 21.83 11.26
N VAL A 152 -4.73 22.32 10.06
CA VAL A 152 -4.00 21.90 8.87
C VAL A 152 -2.56 22.41 9.06
N PRO A 153 -1.57 21.52 9.14
CA PRO A 153 -0.18 21.94 9.22
C PRO A 153 0.15 22.93 8.10
N ASP A 154 0.79 24.05 8.47
CA ASP A 154 1.52 24.85 7.52
C ASP A 154 2.61 23.96 6.87
N ALA A 155 2.97 24.23 5.62
CA ALA A 155 3.84 23.38 4.80
C ALA A 155 5.29 23.17 5.35
N THR A 156 5.55 23.67 6.56
CA THR A 156 6.81 23.66 7.33
C THR A 156 6.73 22.85 8.63
N ASP A 157 5.65 22.11 8.90
CA ASP A 157 5.47 21.39 10.16
C ASP A 157 6.51 20.27 10.36
N GLN A 158 7.37 20.43 11.36
CA GLN A 158 8.40 19.46 11.78
C GLN A 158 7.83 18.08 12.10
N ARG A 159 6.52 17.98 12.42
CA ARG A 159 5.85 16.69 12.63
C ARG A 159 5.75 15.84 11.36
N GLY A 160 5.71 16.47 10.18
CA GLY A 160 5.77 15.77 8.90
C GLY A 160 7.11 15.09 8.63
N MET A 161 8.19 15.70 9.11
CA MET A 161 9.52 15.08 9.11
C MET A 161 9.63 13.95 10.15
N ASP A 162 8.96 14.03 11.30
CA ASP A 162 8.97 12.97 12.31
C ASP A 162 8.30 11.68 11.79
N LEU A 163 7.12 11.76 11.16
CA LEU A 163 6.49 10.56 10.60
C LEU A 163 7.32 9.96 9.45
N LEU A 164 7.75 10.80 8.50
CA LEU A 164 8.53 10.33 7.36
C LEU A 164 9.84 9.65 7.79
N SER A 165 10.57 10.27 8.72
CA SER A 165 11.83 9.70 9.25
C SER A 165 11.61 8.39 10.02
N ARG A 166 10.48 8.23 10.71
CA ARG A 166 10.13 6.97 11.39
C ARG A 166 9.69 5.86 10.44
N LEU A 167 9.03 6.20 9.34
CA LEU A 167 8.64 5.21 8.32
C LEU A 167 9.86 4.75 7.52
N GLN A 168 10.80 5.64 7.25
CA GLN A 168 12.05 5.30 6.57
C GLN A 168 12.85 4.24 7.35
N TYR A 169 13.55 3.40 6.60
CA TYR A 169 14.50 2.41 7.12
C TYR A 169 15.68 2.30 6.17
N HIS A 170 16.82 1.86 6.70
CA HIS A 170 18.03 1.68 5.91
C HIS A 170 17.83 0.61 4.83
N GLY A 171 18.18 0.91 3.58
CA GLY A 171 18.00 0.01 2.44
C GLY A 171 16.65 0.17 1.71
N MET A 172 15.75 1.07 2.17
CA MET A 172 14.51 1.37 1.46
C MET A 172 14.80 1.82 0.01
N GLY A 173 14.27 1.08 -0.97
CA GLY A 173 14.48 1.35 -2.39
C GLY A 173 15.84 0.92 -2.96
N SER A 174 16.75 0.37 -2.14
CA SER A 174 18.08 -0.07 -2.57
C SER A 174 18.01 -1.14 -3.66
N ARG A 175 17.12 -2.13 -3.47
CA ARG A 175 16.88 -3.19 -4.44
C ARG A 175 16.45 -2.64 -5.79
N ARG A 176 15.47 -1.73 -5.81
CA ARG A 176 15.05 -1.06 -7.04
C ARG A 176 16.24 -0.38 -7.71
N ALA A 177 17.03 0.40 -6.97
CA ALA A 177 18.18 1.13 -7.51
C ALA A 177 19.20 0.23 -8.24
N ASN A 178 19.39 -1.01 -7.77
CA ASN A 178 20.33 -1.98 -8.36
C ASN A 178 19.79 -2.73 -9.58
N VAL A 179 18.48 -2.70 -9.84
CA VAL A 179 17.92 -3.29 -11.06
C VAL A 179 18.28 -2.42 -12.25
N SER A 180 18.99 -2.96 -13.23
CA SER A 180 19.33 -2.22 -14.45
C SER A 180 18.10 -1.97 -15.33
N MET A 181 18.10 -0.86 -16.08
CA MET A 181 17.13 -0.66 -17.16
C MET A 181 17.33 -1.73 -18.24
N PRO A 182 16.26 -2.18 -18.92
CA PRO A 182 16.40 -3.08 -20.05
C PRO A 182 17.20 -2.44 -21.18
N LEU A 183 17.66 -3.26 -22.12
CA LEU A 183 18.10 -2.76 -23.42
C LEU A 183 16.89 -2.20 -24.17
N ASP A 184 17.06 -1.06 -24.83
CA ASP A 184 15.98 -0.38 -25.56
C ASP A 184 15.33 -1.35 -26.56
N GLY A 185 13.99 -1.37 -26.61
CA GLY A 185 13.20 -2.26 -27.47
C GLY A 185 12.90 -3.64 -26.90
N THR A 186 13.73 -4.18 -26.00
CA THR A 186 13.59 -5.58 -25.53
C THR A 186 12.40 -5.85 -24.62
N CYS A 187 11.78 -4.81 -24.04
CA CYS A 187 10.60 -4.94 -23.16
C CYS A 187 9.33 -4.30 -23.75
N ASP A 188 9.40 -3.66 -24.91
CA ASP A 188 8.29 -2.91 -25.52
C ASP A 188 7.06 -3.78 -25.82
N TRP A 189 7.29 -5.07 -26.02
CA TRP A 189 6.24 -6.06 -26.21
C TRP A 189 5.25 -6.12 -25.05
N LEU A 190 5.66 -5.79 -23.82
CA LEU A 190 4.77 -5.77 -22.66
C LEU A 190 3.63 -4.78 -22.86
N LEU A 191 3.93 -3.59 -23.38
CA LEU A 191 2.92 -2.56 -23.65
C LEU A 191 1.94 -2.99 -24.74
N ARG A 192 2.34 -3.93 -25.60
CA ARG A 192 1.52 -4.52 -26.66
C ARG A 192 0.72 -5.74 -26.18
N HIS A 193 1.12 -6.37 -25.08
CA HIS A 193 0.51 -7.60 -24.58
C HIS A 193 -0.97 -7.39 -24.22
N PRO A 194 -1.90 -8.26 -24.71
CA PRO A 194 -3.35 -8.06 -24.53
C PRO A 194 -3.77 -7.92 -23.06
N ASP A 195 -3.24 -8.78 -22.19
CA ASP A 195 -3.60 -8.76 -20.78
C ASP A 195 -3.03 -7.55 -20.03
N TYR A 196 -1.84 -7.09 -20.41
CA TYR A 196 -1.25 -5.89 -19.84
C TYR A 196 -2.06 -4.65 -20.25
N LYS A 197 -2.45 -4.56 -21.54
CA LYS A 197 -3.35 -3.49 -22.02
C LYS A 197 -4.71 -3.53 -21.31
N ARG A 198 -5.29 -4.72 -21.15
CA ARG A 198 -6.56 -4.90 -20.45
C ARG A 198 -6.47 -4.44 -19.01
N TRP A 199 -5.43 -4.84 -18.28
CA TRP A 199 -5.20 -4.37 -16.90
C TRP A 199 -4.92 -2.86 -16.84
N SER A 200 -4.09 -2.34 -17.74
CA SER A 200 -3.77 -0.91 -17.82
C SER A 200 -5.01 -0.06 -18.13
N THR A 201 -6.03 -0.62 -18.78
CA THR A 201 -7.29 0.08 -19.07
C THR A 201 -8.33 -0.11 -17.97
N ASN A 202 -8.58 -1.36 -17.55
CA ASN A 202 -9.71 -1.73 -16.69
C ASN A 202 -9.36 -1.74 -15.20
N GLY A 203 -8.07 -1.68 -14.87
CA GLY A 203 -7.55 -1.75 -13.52
C GLY A 203 -7.62 -3.13 -12.88
N GLY A 204 -7.52 -3.16 -11.56
CA GLY A 204 -7.36 -4.38 -10.79
C GLY A 204 -5.91 -4.85 -10.75
N PHE A 205 -5.72 -6.15 -10.95
CA PHE A 205 -4.48 -6.85 -10.62
C PHE A 205 -3.88 -7.52 -11.84
N PHE A 206 -2.57 -7.36 -11.99
CA PHE A 206 -1.76 -8.04 -12.99
C PHE A 206 -0.60 -8.74 -12.32
N TRP A 207 -0.31 -9.97 -12.71
CA TRP A 207 0.73 -10.77 -12.08
C TRP A 207 1.69 -11.31 -13.13
N ILE A 208 2.94 -10.89 -13.04
CA ILE A 208 4.05 -11.39 -13.85
C ILE A 208 4.76 -12.52 -13.08
N LYS A 209 4.73 -13.74 -13.64
CA LYS A 209 5.40 -14.91 -13.09
C LYS A 209 6.51 -15.39 -14.02
N GLY A 210 7.51 -16.02 -13.42
CA GLY A 210 8.56 -16.69 -14.19
C GLY A 210 9.74 -17.16 -13.35
N LYS A 211 10.64 -17.89 -13.99
CA LYS A 211 11.85 -18.49 -13.42
C LYS A 211 12.78 -17.46 -12.76
N PRO A 212 13.60 -17.89 -11.80
CA PRO A 212 14.72 -17.08 -11.32
C PRO A 212 15.59 -16.60 -12.50
N GLY A 213 15.99 -15.34 -12.51
CA GLY A 213 16.82 -14.78 -13.58
C GLY A 213 16.12 -14.53 -14.93
N ALA A 214 14.81 -14.77 -15.08
CA ALA A 214 14.07 -14.51 -16.33
C ALA A 214 13.88 -13.01 -16.66
N GLY A 215 14.32 -12.08 -15.81
CA GLY A 215 14.19 -10.63 -16.10
C GLY A 215 12.90 -9.97 -15.60
N LYS A 216 12.13 -10.61 -14.71
CA LYS A 216 10.92 -10.03 -14.08
C LYS A 216 11.13 -8.63 -13.50
N SER A 217 12.16 -8.46 -12.66
CA SER A 217 12.47 -7.18 -12.01
C SER A 217 12.79 -6.08 -13.03
N THR A 218 13.50 -6.43 -14.11
CA THR A 218 13.80 -5.54 -15.23
C THR A 218 12.53 -5.18 -16.00
N LEU A 219 11.63 -6.15 -16.21
CA LEU A 219 10.35 -5.93 -16.87
C LEU A 219 9.40 -5.03 -16.03
N ILE A 220 9.38 -5.21 -14.70
CA ILE A 220 8.67 -4.30 -13.79
C ILE A 220 9.29 -2.90 -13.83
N ARG A 221 10.62 -2.79 -13.81
CA ARG A 221 11.31 -1.50 -13.89
C ARG A 221 11.02 -0.79 -15.21
N PHE A 222 10.91 -1.53 -16.30
CA PHE A 222 10.45 -1.01 -17.59
C PHE A 222 9.02 -0.51 -17.50
N ALA A 223 8.07 -1.33 -17.05
CA ALA A 223 6.66 -0.93 -16.91
C ALA A 223 6.52 0.34 -16.06
N ASP A 224 7.28 0.40 -14.96
CA ASP A 224 7.37 1.54 -14.05
C ASP A 224 7.87 2.82 -14.74
N SER A 225 8.81 2.72 -15.68
CA SER A 225 9.37 3.86 -16.39
C SER A 225 8.44 4.43 -17.47
N GLN A 226 7.46 3.65 -17.92
CA GLN A 226 6.47 4.09 -18.91
C GLN A 226 5.30 4.86 -18.28
N CYS A 227 5.25 4.95 -16.95
CA CYS A 227 4.19 5.65 -16.25
C CYS A 227 4.37 7.17 -16.36
N ASP A 228 3.35 7.87 -16.86
CA ASP A 228 3.30 9.34 -16.82
C ASP A 228 2.88 9.82 -15.42
N GLU A 229 3.81 10.47 -14.71
CA GLU A 229 3.60 10.99 -13.35
C GLU A 229 2.58 12.13 -13.28
N GLN A 230 2.29 12.80 -14.40
CA GLN A 230 1.21 13.80 -14.45
C GLN A 230 -0.17 13.15 -14.37
N VAL A 231 -0.23 11.85 -14.67
CA VAL A 231 -1.46 11.12 -14.93
C VAL A 231 -1.74 10.07 -13.85
N ALA A 232 -0.71 9.55 -13.19
CA ALA A 232 -0.85 8.58 -12.10
C ALA A 232 0.23 8.75 -11.05
N LEU A 233 -0.15 8.59 -9.78
CA LEU A 233 0.79 8.44 -8.69
C LEU A 233 1.41 7.04 -8.72
N ARG A 234 2.72 7.00 -8.89
CA ARG A 234 3.49 5.76 -8.94
C ARG A 234 3.94 5.33 -7.55
N LEU A 235 3.73 4.05 -7.23
CA LEU A 235 4.26 3.41 -6.02
C LEU A 235 5.06 2.17 -6.43
N THR A 236 6.20 1.95 -5.77
CA THR A 236 7.08 0.81 -6.05
C THR A 236 7.59 0.15 -4.78
N HIS A 237 7.64 -1.17 -4.75
CA HIS A 237 8.35 -1.91 -3.71
C HIS A 237 9.02 -3.14 -4.33
N TYR A 238 10.25 -3.41 -3.91
CA TYR A 238 11.02 -4.56 -4.34
C TYR A 238 11.48 -5.28 -3.08
N PHE A 239 10.97 -6.48 -2.84
CA PHE A 239 11.47 -7.31 -1.77
C PHE A 239 12.93 -7.69 -2.04
N ASN A 240 13.71 -7.84 -0.97
CA ASN A 240 15.13 -8.11 -1.06
C ASN A 240 15.53 -9.20 -0.07
N ALA A 241 15.56 -10.45 -0.53
CA ALA A 241 15.95 -11.63 0.25
C ALA A 241 17.38 -11.52 0.82
N ARG A 242 18.24 -10.68 0.22
CA ARG A 242 19.62 -10.42 0.68
C ARG A 242 19.73 -9.18 1.56
N GLY A 243 18.68 -8.37 1.63
CA GLY A 243 18.62 -7.16 2.44
C GLY A 243 18.46 -7.44 3.93
N ALA A 244 18.30 -6.36 4.69
CA ALA A 244 17.94 -6.41 6.09
C ALA A 244 16.58 -7.10 6.29
N HIS A 245 16.29 -7.57 7.51
CA HIS A 245 15.04 -8.27 7.81
C HIS A 245 13.80 -7.48 7.34
N ILE A 246 13.78 -6.16 7.57
CA ILE A 246 12.67 -5.28 7.17
C ILE A 246 12.43 -5.25 5.65
N GLU A 247 13.42 -5.54 4.82
CA GLU A 247 13.26 -5.59 3.35
C GLU A 247 12.58 -6.87 2.85
N LYS A 248 12.20 -7.78 3.77
CA LYS A 248 11.57 -9.08 3.51
C LYS A 248 10.18 -9.18 4.13
N THR A 249 9.71 -8.12 4.80
CA THR A 249 8.45 -8.14 5.57
C THR A 249 7.39 -7.26 4.95
N VAL A 250 6.13 -7.58 5.24
CA VAL A 250 4.97 -6.74 4.87
C VAL A 250 5.02 -5.38 5.56
N GLU A 251 5.64 -5.28 6.74
CA GLU A 251 5.90 -4.02 7.42
C GLU A 251 6.78 -3.10 6.56
N GLY A 252 7.88 -3.64 6.00
CA GLY A 252 8.75 -2.90 5.09
C GLY A 252 8.01 -2.41 3.86
N LEU A 253 7.17 -3.26 3.28
CA LEU A 253 6.30 -2.89 2.15
C LEU A 253 5.38 -1.72 2.51
N TYR A 254 4.60 -1.82 3.60
CA TYR A 254 3.66 -0.75 3.96
C TYR A 254 4.36 0.56 4.30
N ARG A 255 5.50 0.50 5.01
CA ARG A 255 6.33 1.67 5.30
C ARG A 255 6.85 2.33 4.03
N ALA A 256 7.34 1.54 3.06
CA ALA A 256 7.84 2.05 1.79
C ALA A 256 6.73 2.70 0.95
N LEU A 257 5.54 2.10 0.89
CA LEU A 257 4.38 2.68 0.19
C LEU A 257 3.92 3.98 0.84
N LEU A 258 3.81 4.01 2.18
CA LEU A 258 3.48 5.22 2.93
C LEU A 258 4.50 6.33 2.70
N CYS A 259 5.80 6.04 2.75
CA CYS A 259 6.84 7.02 2.44
C CYS A 259 6.63 7.66 1.06
N GLN A 260 6.39 6.84 0.03
CA GLN A 260 6.15 7.33 -1.34
C GLN A 260 4.88 8.18 -1.45
N LEU A 261 3.79 7.75 -0.80
CA LEU A 261 2.57 8.55 -0.71
C LEU A 261 2.82 9.91 -0.03
N LEU A 262 3.48 9.92 1.12
CA LEU A 262 3.79 11.16 1.84
C LEU A 262 4.70 12.10 1.03
N LEU A 263 5.63 11.55 0.24
CA LEU A 263 6.50 12.33 -0.65
C LEU A 263 5.78 12.87 -1.89
N SER A 264 4.61 12.32 -2.25
CA SER A 264 3.87 12.75 -3.44
C SER A 264 3.28 14.16 -3.36
N GLY A 265 3.04 14.67 -2.15
CA GLY A 265 2.46 15.99 -1.98
C GLY A 265 2.33 16.43 -0.53
N LYS A 266 2.69 17.71 -0.28
CA LYS A 266 2.68 18.30 1.07
C LYS A 266 1.31 18.28 1.73
N THR A 267 0.23 18.47 0.97
CA THR A 267 -1.15 18.44 1.49
C THR A 267 -1.51 17.05 2.01
N LEU A 268 -1.19 16.01 1.25
CA LEU A 268 -1.42 14.63 1.68
C LEU A 268 -0.57 14.31 2.90
N GLN A 269 0.71 14.68 2.87
CA GLN A 269 1.63 14.51 3.99
C GLN A 269 1.05 15.12 5.27
N ALA A 270 0.61 16.37 5.21
CA ALA A 270 0.05 17.10 6.33
C ALA A 270 -1.18 16.38 6.93
N ARG A 271 -2.12 15.91 6.09
CA ARG A 271 -3.32 15.17 6.53
C ARG A 271 -2.98 13.84 7.19
N VAL A 272 -2.09 13.06 6.58
CA VAL A 272 -1.71 11.74 7.12
C VAL A 272 -0.91 11.91 8.41
N CYS A 273 -0.05 12.92 8.51
CA CYS A 273 0.68 13.22 9.74
C CYS A 273 -0.26 13.64 10.87
N GLN A 274 -1.26 14.48 10.56
CA GLN A 274 -2.31 14.84 11.51
C GLN A 274 -3.07 13.59 11.97
N TYR A 275 -3.50 12.74 11.04
CA TYR A 275 -4.16 11.48 11.38
C TYR A 275 -3.28 10.57 12.25
N TRP A 276 -1.99 10.44 11.93
CA TRP A 276 -1.03 9.69 12.74
C TRP A 276 -0.87 10.27 14.15
N THR A 277 -0.78 11.60 14.31
CA THR A 277 -0.70 12.23 15.64
C THR A 277 -1.95 12.01 16.47
N THR A 278 -3.10 11.81 15.81
CA THR A 278 -4.25 11.29 16.52
C THR A 278 -3.90 9.87 16.98
N LEU A 279 -3.56 8.91 16.09
CA LEU A 279 -3.38 7.48 16.43
C LEU A 279 -2.43 7.19 17.58
N ASN A 280 -1.47 8.08 17.81
CA ASN A 280 -0.38 7.88 18.75
C ASN A 280 -0.67 8.44 20.16
N THR A 281 -1.40 7.69 21.00
CA THR A 281 -1.60 8.03 22.43
C THR A 281 -0.52 7.48 23.37
N HIS A 282 0.31 6.52 22.92
CA HIS A 282 1.40 5.94 23.70
C HIS A 282 2.64 5.69 22.85
N SER A 283 3.80 5.95 23.46
CA SER A 283 5.13 5.73 22.89
C SER A 283 5.30 4.31 22.35
N LEU A 284 5.31 4.14 21.04
CA LEU A 284 5.73 2.89 20.42
C LEU A 284 7.00 3.14 19.63
N GLN A 285 8.09 2.53 20.10
CA GLN A 285 9.37 2.47 19.41
C GLN A 285 9.34 1.57 18.16
N GLN A 286 8.23 0.86 17.89
CA GLN A 286 8.09 -0.13 16.82
C GLN A 286 6.73 -0.02 16.12
N TRP A 287 6.72 -0.24 14.80
CA TRP A 287 5.52 -0.24 13.97
C TRP A 287 4.83 -1.60 14.00
N SER A 288 3.50 -1.61 13.94
CA SER A 288 2.72 -2.82 13.69
C SER A 288 2.02 -2.80 12.33
N ALA A 289 1.78 -3.97 11.73
CA ALA A 289 1.08 -4.08 10.46
C ALA A 289 -0.33 -3.42 10.48
N PRO A 290 -1.18 -3.62 11.52
CA PRO A 290 -2.51 -2.99 11.56
C PRO A 290 -2.45 -1.45 11.62
N GLU A 291 -1.46 -0.87 12.28
CA GLU A 291 -1.27 0.59 12.31
C GLU A 291 -0.89 1.13 10.94
N LEU A 292 0.08 0.49 10.28
CA LEU A 292 0.51 0.86 8.94
C LEU A 292 -0.62 0.70 7.91
N GLN A 293 -1.41 -0.36 8.02
CA GLN A 293 -2.59 -0.58 7.18
C GLN A 293 -3.63 0.54 7.36
N ARG A 294 -3.93 0.95 8.61
CA ARG A 294 -4.84 2.08 8.88
C ARG A 294 -4.34 3.39 8.29
N LEU A 295 -3.05 3.67 8.43
CA LEU A 295 -2.42 4.85 7.82
C LEU A 295 -2.50 4.80 6.30
N LEU A 296 -2.26 3.63 5.70
CA LEU A 296 -2.26 3.46 4.25
C LEU A 296 -3.68 3.62 3.68
N VAL A 297 -4.69 3.03 4.32
CA VAL A 297 -6.11 3.22 3.98
C VAL A 297 -6.47 4.70 4.01
N TYR A 298 -6.12 5.40 5.10
CA TYR A 298 -6.40 6.82 5.21
C TYR A 298 -5.68 7.63 4.12
N ALA A 299 -4.39 7.37 3.88
CA ALA A 299 -3.62 8.08 2.87
C ALA A 299 -4.22 7.92 1.47
N VAL A 300 -4.61 6.70 1.10
CA VAL A 300 -5.22 6.40 -0.20
C VAL A 300 -6.59 7.07 -0.36
N GLN A 301 -7.39 7.13 0.70
CA GLN A 301 -8.69 7.84 0.69
C GLN A 301 -8.56 9.35 0.47
N GLN A 302 -7.39 9.94 0.75
CA GLN A 302 -7.14 11.36 0.53
C GLN A 302 -6.63 11.69 -0.87
N LEU A 303 -6.39 10.68 -1.72
CA LEU A 303 -5.89 10.89 -3.08
C LEU A 303 -6.99 11.37 -4.02
N SER A 304 -6.60 12.23 -4.97
CA SER A 304 -7.43 12.66 -6.10
C SER A 304 -6.93 12.15 -7.45
N THR A 305 -5.73 11.56 -7.48
CA THR A 305 -5.09 11.00 -8.68
C THR A 305 -5.09 9.48 -8.59
N ARG A 306 -5.27 8.80 -9.73
CA ARG A 306 -5.13 7.35 -9.81
C ARG A 306 -3.74 6.88 -9.39
N VAL A 307 -3.65 5.64 -8.93
CA VAL A 307 -2.43 5.02 -8.40
C VAL A 307 -2.04 3.83 -9.25
N LEU A 308 -0.75 3.75 -9.58
CA LEU A 308 -0.13 2.60 -10.23
C LEU A 308 0.97 2.05 -9.33
N CYS A 309 0.76 0.83 -8.81
CA CYS A 309 1.63 0.23 -7.81
C CYS A 309 2.31 -1.03 -8.34
N TYR A 310 3.64 -1.05 -8.30
CA TYR A 310 4.46 -2.18 -8.70
C TYR A 310 5.12 -2.82 -7.48
N ILE A 311 4.91 -4.13 -7.29
CA ILE A 311 5.48 -4.90 -6.19
C ILE A 311 6.22 -6.09 -6.78
N ASP A 312 7.55 -6.06 -6.71
CA ASP A 312 8.44 -7.08 -7.26
C ASP A 312 8.97 -8.05 -6.20
N ALA A 313 9.32 -9.25 -6.66
CA ALA A 313 9.89 -10.33 -5.86
C ALA A 313 9.03 -10.76 -4.66
N LEU A 314 7.70 -10.88 -4.81
CA LEU A 314 6.82 -11.35 -3.72
C LEU A 314 7.26 -12.67 -3.09
N ASP A 315 7.93 -13.54 -3.85
CA ASP A 315 8.47 -14.81 -3.37
C ASP A 315 9.59 -14.66 -2.33
N GLU A 316 10.15 -13.45 -2.19
CA GLU A 316 11.18 -13.10 -1.21
C GLU A 316 10.58 -12.55 0.09
N CYS A 317 9.25 -12.38 0.17
CA CYS A 317 8.54 -11.99 1.38
C CYS A 317 8.37 -13.18 2.33
N THR A 318 8.37 -12.93 3.65
CA THR A 318 8.05 -13.95 4.66
C THR A 318 6.64 -14.52 4.41
N ALA A 319 6.55 -15.84 4.28
CA ALA A 319 5.35 -16.53 3.80
C ALA A 319 4.11 -16.40 4.72
N THR A 320 4.30 -16.20 6.03
CA THR A 320 3.20 -16.21 7.02
C THR A 320 2.19 -15.08 6.86
N GLU A 321 2.56 -13.94 6.28
CA GLU A 321 1.72 -12.73 6.19
C GLU A 321 1.39 -12.34 4.74
N LEU A 322 1.87 -13.12 3.78
CA LEU A 322 1.83 -12.78 2.36
C LEU A 322 0.40 -12.78 1.79
N GLN A 323 -0.40 -13.77 2.18
CA GLN A 323 -1.78 -13.89 1.75
C GLN A 323 -2.65 -12.77 2.33
N ASP A 324 -2.47 -12.45 3.61
CA ASP A 324 -3.18 -11.36 4.28
C ASP A 324 -2.79 -10.00 3.68
N MET A 325 -1.53 -9.81 3.32
CA MET A 325 -1.05 -8.61 2.62
C MET A 325 -1.69 -8.47 1.24
N ILE A 326 -1.75 -9.55 0.45
CA ILE A 326 -2.41 -9.54 -0.87
C ILE A 326 -3.90 -9.22 -0.71
N HIS A 327 -4.61 -9.87 0.23
CA HIS A 327 -6.02 -9.60 0.51
C HIS A 327 -6.25 -8.15 0.96
N PHE A 328 -5.39 -7.61 1.82
CA PHE A 328 -5.48 -6.23 2.25
C PHE A 328 -5.28 -5.25 1.08
N LEU A 329 -4.29 -5.47 0.21
CA LEU A 329 -4.08 -4.63 -0.97
C LEU A 329 -5.23 -4.74 -1.98
N LEU A 330 -5.82 -5.94 -2.13
CA LEU A 330 -7.03 -6.17 -2.92
C LEU A 330 -8.19 -5.31 -2.43
N ASP A 331 -8.43 -5.35 -1.12
CA ASP A 331 -9.48 -4.58 -0.48
C ASP A 331 -9.22 -3.07 -0.56
N LEU A 332 -7.98 -2.65 -0.35
CA LEU A 332 -7.57 -1.25 -0.47
C LEU A 332 -7.84 -0.71 -1.88
N ALA A 333 -7.46 -1.47 -2.91
CA ALA A 333 -7.68 -1.07 -4.29
C ALA A 333 -9.18 -1.00 -4.65
N LYS A 334 -9.98 -1.96 -4.18
CA LYS A 334 -11.44 -1.99 -4.42
C LYS A 334 -12.19 -0.87 -3.70
N LYS A 335 -11.77 -0.51 -2.48
CA LYS A 335 -12.42 0.50 -1.63
C LYS A 335 -11.91 1.92 -1.90
N SER A 336 -10.87 2.07 -2.73
CA SER A 336 -10.31 3.36 -3.12
C SER A 336 -11.30 4.17 -3.97
N ALA A 337 -11.39 5.47 -3.72
CA ALA A 337 -12.18 6.40 -4.54
C ALA A 337 -11.50 6.72 -5.88
N VAL A 338 -10.18 6.55 -5.95
CA VAL A 338 -9.38 6.67 -7.17
C VAL A 338 -9.07 5.29 -7.73
N GLU A 339 -8.86 5.22 -9.04
CA GLU A 339 -8.41 3.99 -9.69
C GLU A 339 -7.06 3.57 -9.09
N PHE A 340 -7.01 2.39 -8.48
CA PHE A 340 -5.80 1.83 -7.88
C PHE A 340 -5.45 0.52 -8.58
N LYS A 341 -4.37 0.53 -9.35
CA LYS A 341 -3.87 -0.60 -10.13
C LYS A 341 -2.65 -1.20 -9.46
N ILE A 342 -2.60 -2.52 -9.36
CA ILE A 342 -1.48 -3.23 -8.74
C ILE A 342 -0.91 -4.26 -9.72
N CYS A 343 0.41 -4.21 -9.92
CA CYS A 343 1.18 -5.18 -10.67
C CYS A 343 2.14 -5.91 -9.73
N PHE A 344 2.01 -7.22 -9.67
CA PHE A 344 2.87 -8.10 -8.90
C PHE A 344 3.89 -8.81 -9.79
N ALA A 345 5.08 -9.07 -9.27
CA ALA A 345 6.02 -10.00 -9.87
C ALA A 345 6.55 -11.00 -8.84
N SER A 346 6.64 -12.27 -9.25
CA SER A 346 7.16 -13.35 -8.39
C SER A 346 7.64 -14.55 -9.19
N ARG A 347 8.25 -15.52 -8.52
CA ARG A 347 8.34 -16.89 -9.02
C ARG A 347 6.95 -17.55 -9.10
N TYR A 348 6.90 -18.82 -9.46
CA TYR A 348 5.66 -19.60 -9.50
C TYR A 348 5.02 -19.82 -8.12
N TYR A 349 5.76 -19.56 -7.05
CA TYR A 349 5.28 -19.41 -5.70
C TYR A 349 5.37 -17.93 -5.29
N PRO A 350 4.51 -17.44 -4.37
CA PRO A 350 3.42 -18.17 -3.73
C PRO A 350 2.26 -18.51 -4.69
N SER A 351 1.58 -19.63 -4.44
CA SER A 351 0.38 -20.02 -5.21
C SER A 351 -0.86 -19.35 -4.62
N VAL A 352 -1.05 -18.07 -4.90
CA VAL A 352 -2.27 -17.33 -4.52
C VAL A 352 -3.16 -17.16 -5.74
N ILE A 353 -4.43 -17.54 -5.59
CA ILE A 353 -5.45 -17.36 -6.63
C ILE A 353 -6.16 -16.03 -6.36
N ILE A 354 -5.98 -15.08 -7.27
CA ILE A 354 -6.69 -13.80 -7.22
C ILE A 354 -7.79 -13.85 -8.29
N GLN A 355 -9.06 -13.85 -7.88
CA GLN A 355 -10.17 -13.83 -8.84
C GLN A 355 -10.10 -12.57 -9.70
N GLY A 356 -10.14 -12.76 -11.02
CA GLY A 356 -10.10 -11.67 -11.99
C GLY A 356 -8.72 -11.06 -12.23
N SER A 357 -7.64 -11.59 -11.65
CA SER A 357 -6.28 -11.17 -12.02
C SER A 357 -5.86 -11.78 -13.34
N ALA A 358 -5.25 -10.97 -14.21
CA ALA A 358 -4.52 -11.49 -15.35
C ALA A 358 -3.13 -11.97 -14.91
N GLU A 359 -2.73 -13.16 -15.35
CA GLU A 359 -1.41 -13.75 -15.10
C GLU A 359 -0.63 -13.83 -16.41
N LEU A 360 0.58 -13.28 -16.41
CA LEU A 360 1.54 -13.39 -17.50
C LEU A 360 2.71 -14.25 -17.04
N ARG A 361 3.05 -15.28 -17.84
CA ARG A 361 4.24 -16.11 -17.65
C ARG A 361 5.28 -15.73 -18.69
N LEU A 362 6.45 -15.28 -18.26
CA LEU A 362 7.49 -14.77 -19.18
C LEU A 362 7.97 -15.83 -20.17
N GLU A 363 8.09 -17.07 -19.72
CA GLU A 363 8.66 -18.16 -20.51
C GLU A 363 7.75 -18.63 -21.63
N ASP A 364 6.46 -18.33 -21.53
CA ASP A 364 5.44 -18.63 -22.53
C ASP A 364 5.38 -17.54 -23.63
N GLN A 365 6.16 -16.45 -23.50
CA GLN A 365 6.15 -15.33 -24.44
C GLN A 365 7.27 -15.46 -25.47
N ASN A 366 6.90 -15.62 -26.74
CA ASN A 366 7.88 -15.62 -27.85
C ASN A 366 8.64 -14.29 -27.95
N ASP A 367 8.00 -13.15 -27.65
CA ASP A 367 8.69 -11.85 -27.60
C ASP A 367 9.79 -11.81 -26.52
N HIS A 368 9.69 -12.63 -25.47
CA HIS A 368 10.76 -12.75 -24.46
C HIS A 368 11.98 -13.48 -25.00
N ASP A 369 11.80 -14.46 -25.88
CA ASP A 369 12.92 -15.11 -26.60
C ASP A 369 13.60 -14.15 -27.55
N GLN A 370 12.80 -13.39 -28.29
CA GLN A 370 13.32 -12.40 -29.21
C GLN A 370 14.13 -11.36 -28.45
N ALA A 371 13.66 -10.90 -27.28
CA ALA A 371 14.40 -10.00 -26.41
C ALA A 371 15.77 -10.56 -25.96
N ILE A 372 15.86 -11.87 -25.71
CA ILE A 372 17.14 -12.52 -25.40
C ILE A 372 18.05 -12.50 -26.63
N ALA A 373 17.53 -12.84 -27.81
CA ALA A 373 18.28 -12.82 -29.06
C ALA A 373 18.80 -11.42 -29.39
N ASP A 374 17.94 -10.40 -29.29
CA ASP A 374 18.28 -9.00 -29.53
C ASP A 374 19.35 -8.51 -28.55
N TYR A 375 19.30 -8.95 -27.28
CA TYR A 375 20.33 -8.63 -26.30
C TYR A 375 21.68 -9.27 -26.65
N VAL A 376 21.69 -10.56 -27.01
CA VAL A 376 22.91 -11.25 -27.45
C VAL A 376 23.48 -10.55 -28.67
N ASP A 377 22.63 -10.24 -29.65
CA ASP A 377 23.00 -9.55 -30.88
C ASP A 377 23.72 -8.22 -30.57
N ALA A 378 23.09 -7.38 -29.76
CA ALA A 378 23.60 -6.05 -29.42
C ALA A 378 24.82 -6.04 -28.48
N ARG A 379 25.00 -7.04 -27.61
CA ARG A 379 26.00 -6.99 -26.52
C ARG A 379 27.18 -7.94 -26.70
N LEU A 380 27.07 -8.99 -27.50
CA LEU A 380 28.20 -9.88 -27.79
C LEU A 380 29.10 -9.24 -28.85
N LEU A 381 30.36 -8.98 -28.52
CA LEU A 381 31.32 -8.21 -29.31
C LEU A 381 32.02 -9.08 -30.37
N ILE A 382 31.23 -9.70 -31.24
CA ILE A 382 31.70 -10.59 -32.32
C ILE A 382 31.13 -10.10 -33.64
N GLU A 383 31.95 -10.07 -34.69
CA GLU A 383 31.49 -9.66 -36.02
C GLU A 383 30.43 -10.61 -36.58
N HIS A 384 29.47 -10.04 -37.33
CA HIS A 384 28.49 -10.82 -38.07
C HIS A 384 29.17 -11.64 -39.15
N SER A 385 29.21 -12.95 -38.92
CA SER A 385 29.82 -13.96 -39.79
C SER A 385 29.11 -15.28 -39.52
N PRO A 386 29.14 -16.25 -40.45
CA PRO A 386 28.51 -17.56 -40.23
C PRO A 386 28.94 -18.24 -38.92
N ALA A 387 30.20 -18.04 -38.50
CA ALA A 387 30.71 -18.58 -37.25
C ALA A 387 30.19 -17.82 -36.02
N GLY A 388 30.16 -16.48 -36.09
CA GLY A 388 29.66 -15.59 -35.05
C GLY A 388 28.16 -15.73 -34.82
N ASP A 389 27.38 -15.74 -35.90
CA ASP A 389 25.92 -15.89 -35.85
C ASP A 389 25.52 -17.26 -35.28
N ALA A 390 26.26 -18.31 -35.64
CA ALA A 390 26.06 -19.63 -35.05
C ALA A 390 26.39 -19.66 -33.55
N LEU A 391 27.42 -18.93 -33.08
CA LEU A 391 27.70 -18.80 -31.64
C LEU A 391 26.58 -18.01 -30.93
N ARG A 392 26.07 -16.92 -31.52
CA ARG A 392 24.92 -16.16 -30.98
C ARG A 392 23.71 -17.08 -30.81
N ALA A 393 23.38 -17.86 -31.85
CA ALA A 393 22.28 -18.83 -31.80
C ALA A 393 22.49 -19.90 -30.70
N GLU A 394 23.73 -20.37 -30.52
CA GLU A 394 24.07 -21.33 -29.46
C GLU A 394 23.87 -20.74 -28.06
N VAL A 395 24.29 -19.49 -27.83
CA VAL A 395 24.06 -18.77 -26.56
C VAL A 395 22.56 -18.63 -26.28
N VAL A 396 21.77 -18.22 -27.28
CA VAL A 396 20.31 -18.07 -27.14
C VAL A 396 19.64 -19.42 -26.83
N ALA A 397 20.04 -20.48 -27.53
CA ALA A 397 19.51 -21.82 -27.29
C ALA A 397 19.86 -22.34 -25.88
N LYS A 398 21.09 -22.05 -25.41
CA LYS A 398 21.59 -22.48 -24.11
C LYS A 398 20.96 -21.71 -22.94
N ALA A 399 20.46 -20.49 -23.19
CA ALA A 399 19.85 -19.61 -22.19
C ALA A 399 18.64 -20.21 -21.47
N ASN A 400 17.88 -21.11 -22.12
CA ASN A 400 16.68 -21.74 -21.54
C ASN A 400 15.71 -20.75 -20.86
N LYS A 401 15.49 -19.59 -21.50
CA LYS A 401 14.67 -18.46 -21.01
C LYS A 401 15.20 -17.75 -19.75
N VAL A 402 16.45 -17.97 -19.36
CA VAL A 402 17.08 -17.33 -18.19
C VAL A 402 17.92 -16.14 -18.64
N PHE A 403 17.29 -14.97 -18.71
CA PHE A 403 17.95 -13.74 -19.19
C PHE A 403 19.25 -13.40 -18.43
N PHE A 404 19.26 -13.58 -17.11
CA PHE A 404 20.45 -13.27 -16.30
C PHE A 404 21.63 -14.20 -16.62
N TRP A 405 21.37 -15.46 -17.00
CA TRP A 405 22.41 -16.38 -17.49
C TRP A 405 23.09 -15.79 -18.73
N VAL A 406 22.29 -15.26 -19.67
CA VAL A 406 22.78 -14.65 -20.90
C VAL A 406 23.65 -13.42 -20.62
N VAL A 407 23.23 -12.56 -19.69
CA VAL A 407 24.02 -11.39 -19.27
C VAL A 407 25.41 -11.81 -18.77
N LEU A 408 25.49 -12.86 -17.95
CA LEU A 408 26.75 -13.39 -17.42
C LEU A 408 27.61 -14.01 -18.52
N VAL A 409 27.02 -14.84 -19.38
CA VAL A 409 27.74 -15.53 -20.46
C VAL A 409 28.28 -14.54 -21.49
N VAL A 410 27.48 -13.55 -21.92
CA VAL A 410 27.95 -12.50 -22.84
C VAL A 410 29.13 -11.73 -22.23
N LYS A 411 29.09 -11.42 -20.93
CA LYS A 411 30.21 -10.77 -20.24
C LYS A 411 31.47 -11.65 -20.28
N VAL A 412 31.34 -12.93 -19.94
CA VAL A 412 32.47 -13.89 -19.92
C VAL A 412 33.05 -14.12 -21.32
N LEU A 413 32.22 -14.14 -22.36
CA LEU A 413 32.70 -14.29 -23.74
C LEU A 413 33.40 -13.02 -24.23
N ASN A 414 32.87 -11.85 -23.91
CA ASN A 414 33.46 -10.56 -24.29
C ASN A 414 34.85 -10.30 -23.67
N GLU A 415 35.23 -11.00 -22.60
CA GLU A 415 36.59 -10.92 -22.04
C GLU A 415 37.66 -11.45 -23.03
N ASP A 416 37.30 -12.41 -23.87
CA ASP A 416 38.22 -13.09 -24.80
C ASP A 416 37.93 -12.76 -26.28
N THR A 417 36.96 -11.88 -26.57
CA THR A 417 36.64 -11.51 -27.97
C THR A 417 37.78 -10.76 -28.65
N ALA A 418 38.68 -10.12 -27.89
CA ALA A 418 39.83 -9.41 -28.42
C ALA A 418 40.85 -10.33 -29.12
N ASP A 419 40.93 -11.60 -28.70
CA ASP A 419 41.83 -12.59 -29.29
C ASP A 419 41.29 -13.15 -30.63
N GLY A 420 40.02 -12.86 -30.97
CA GLY A 420 39.38 -13.24 -32.24
C GLY A 420 39.23 -14.75 -32.48
N ASN A 421 39.61 -15.59 -31.53
CA ASN A 421 39.63 -17.04 -31.70
C ASN A 421 38.25 -17.66 -31.45
N MET A 422 37.47 -17.79 -32.52
CA MET A 422 36.12 -18.39 -32.49
C MET A 422 36.09 -19.83 -31.96
N PHE A 423 37.17 -20.61 -32.13
CA PHE A 423 37.24 -21.96 -31.57
C PHE A 423 37.30 -21.93 -30.04
N LEU A 424 38.13 -21.02 -29.49
CA LEU A 424 38.25 -20.85 -28.04
C LEU A 424 36.94 -20.34 -27.42
N LEU A 425 36.26 -19.40 -28.07
CA LEU A 425 34.96 -18.88 -27.59
C LEU A 425 33.88 -19.96 -27.56
N ARG A 426 33.80 -20.82 -28.59
CA ARG A 426 32.90 -21.98 -28.60
C ARG A 426 33.25 -22.99 -27.51
N GLN A 427 34.53 -23.30 -27.33
CA GLN A 427 34.98 -24.20 -26.27
C GLN A 427 34.59 -23.64 -24.89
N LYS A 428 34.84 -22.34 -24.66
CA LYS A 428 34.46 -21.67 -23.41
C LYS A 428 32.95 -21.75 -23.19
N LEU A 429 32.13 -21.45 -24.20
CA LEU A 429 30.67 -21.59 -24.13
C LEU A 429 30.24 -23.02 -23.78
N ALA A 430 30.85 -24.04 -24.38
CA ALA A 430 30.55 -25.45 -24.12
C ALA A 430 30.85 -25.82 -22.66
N GLU A 431 31.94 -25.31 -22.09
CA GLU A 431 32.32 -25.56 -20.70
C GLU A 431 31.44 -24.83 -19.67
N LEU A 432 30.75 -23.74 -20.05
CA LEU A 432 29.90 -23.01 -19.12
C LEU A 432 28.67 -23.84 -18.70
N PRO A 433 28.31 -23.85 -17.39
CA PRO A 433 27.12 -24.55 -16.91
C PRO A 433 25.83 -24.07 -17.58
N HIS A 434 24.86 -24.97 -17.75
CA HIS A 434 23.49 -24.60 -18.15
C HIS A 434 22.71 -23.96 -17.00
N GLU A 435 22.98 -24.37 -15.76
CA GLU A 435 22.27 -23.87 -14.58
C GLU A 435 22.88 -22.56 -14.07
N LEU A 436 22.01 -21.63 -13.69
CA LEU A 436 22.41 -20.29 -13.25
C LEU A 436 23.22 -20.32 -11.95
N ASP A 437 22.84 -21.19 -11.01
CA ASP A 437 23.47 -21.28 -9.69
C ASP A 437 24.93 -21.80 -9.80
N GLU A 438 25.16 -22.78 -10.68
CA GLU A 438 26.50 -23.29 -11.00
C GLU A 438 27.35 -22.23 -11.70
N LEU A 439 26.78 -21.52 -12.69
CA LEU A 439 27.47 -20.46 -13.42
C LEU A 439 27.93 -19.34 -12.47
N MET A 440 27.07 -18.93 -11.54
CA MET A 440 27.39 -17.91 -10.54
C MET A 440 28.54 -18.33 -9.62
N THR A 441 28.57 -19.60 -9.24
CA THR A 441 29.63 -20.16 -8.40
C THR A 441 30.98 -20.15 -9.14
N ARG A 442 30.97 -20.52 -10.43
CA ARG A 442 32.17 -20.57 -11.27
C ARG A 442 32.73 -19.19 -11.63
N ALA A 443 31.87 -18.19 -11.83
CA ALA A 443 32.29 -16.86 -12.25
C ALA A 443 32.97 -16.02 -11.14
N ASN A 444 33.13 -16.53 -9.90
CA ASN A 444 33.53 -15.74 -8.73
C ASN A 444 32.65 -14.48 -8.52
N LEU A 445 31.45 -14.44 -9.11
CA LEU A 445 30.50 -13.33 -9.03
C LEU A 445 29.61 -13.41 -7.78
N ALA A 446 29.98 -14.24 -6.82
CA ALA A 446 29.38 -14.25 -5.49
C ALA A 446 29.78 -12.96 -4.75
N THR A 447 29.17 -11.81 -5.08
CA THR A 447 28.92 -10.74 -4.08
C THR A 447 28.09 -9.53 -4.52
N SER A 448 27.88 -9.21 -5.81
CA SER A 448 27.46 -7.81 -6.12
C SER A 448 26.34 -7.55 -7.14
N ILE A 449 25.70 -8.55 -7.76
CA ILE A 449 24.70 -8.28 -8.83
C ILE A 449 23.44 -9.15 -8.72
N TRP A 450 22.84 -9.24 -7.53
CA TRP A 450 21.41 -9.55 -7.47
C TRP A 450 20.71 -8.41 -6.82
#